data_AF-A0A1I8NNR2-F1
#
_entry.id   AF-A0A1I8NNR2-F1
#
_cell.length_a   1.000
_cell.length_b   1.000
_cell.length_c   1.000
_cell.angle_alpha   90.00
_cell.angle_beta   90.00
_cell.angle_gamma   90.00
#
_symmetry.space_group_name_H-M   'P 1'
#
loop_
_entity.id
_entity.type
_entity.pdbx_description
1 polymer ?
#
loop_
_entity_poly.entity_id
_entity_poly.type
_entity_poly.pdbx_seq_one_letter_code
_entity_poly.pdbx_strand_id
1 'polypeptide(L)'
;MVSLTVLNLILYNFLEHHIKWAIIFNCWNMNTQVELTEILMANNMYVQLWNINRLKLEVNINGHYVTHNSPHIGIFFDFNCAKGDKVLNKTSQEKLFTDRFHWLIYDDNSNVTKFRQQFKHYNMAVDADVNYVFPNQALLNSVHNFSYLLYDVYNNGYNLGGKLNMTPDKEIICSRKQCELKEYLSTLHEKSKYENRWYLGDMKMRVSTV
;
A
#
# COMPACT_ATOMS: atom_id res chain seq x y z
N MET A 1 14.34 12.39 7.89
CA MET A 1 14.43 12.77 6.47
C MET A 1 14.32 11.49 5.69
N VAL A 2 13.44 11.42 4.69
CA VAL A 2 13.21 10.17 3.94
C VAL A 2 14.32 9.98 2.93
N SER A 3 14.74 8.72 2.71
CA SER A 3 15.75 8.40 1.72
C SER A 3 15.19 8.52 0.30
N LEU A 4 16.01 9.02 -0.64
CA LEU A 4 15.70 9.03 -2.08
C LEU A 4 15.35 7.64 -2.63
N THR A 5 15.86 6.58 -1.99
CA THR A 5 15.51 5.20 -2.35
C THR A 5 14.04 4.87 -2.11
N VAL A 6 13.41 5.48 -1.10
CA VAL A 6 11.96 5.31 -0.86
C VAL A 6 11.16 6.06 -1.92
N LEU A 7 11.61 7.24 -2.35
CA LEU A 7 10.93 7.98 -3.43
C LEU A 7 10.97 7.19 -4.74
N ASN A 8 12.11 6.59 -5.06
CA ASN A 8 12.25 5.72 -6.22
C ASN A 8 11.43 4.43 -6.10
N LEU A 9 11.28 3.87 -4.89
CA LEU A 9 10.42 2.72 -4.63
C LEU A 9 8.96 3.04 -4.96
N ILE A 10 8.47 4.21 -4.53
CA ILE A 10 7.11 4.69 -4.82
C ILE A 10 6.91 4.83 -6.33
N LEU A 11 7.85 5.50 -7.01
CA LEU A 11 7.79 5.66 -8.47
C LEU A 11 7.76 4.31 -9.17
N TYR A 12 8.68 3.40 -8.83
CA TYR A 12 8.80 2.08 -9.43
C TYR A 12 7.50 1.29 -9.31
N ASN A 13 6.96 1.19 -8.10
CA ASN A 13 5.72 0.46 -7.86
C ASN A 13 4.53 1.10 -8.59
N PHE A 14 4.41 2.42 -8.60
CA PHE A 14 3.32 3.10 -9.32
C PHE A 14 3.42 2.96 -10.84
N LEU A 15 4.63 2.96 -11.40
CA LEU A 15 4.84 2.69 -12.83
C LEU A 15 4.44 1.26 -13.20
N GLU A 16 4.83 0.29 -12.38
CA GLU A 16 4.50 -1.13 -12.58
C GLU A 16 2.99 -1.38 -12.54
N HIS A 17 2.26 -0.67 -11.68
CA HIS A 17 0.80 -0.74 -11.58
C HIS A 17 0.06 0.26 -12.50
N HIS A 18 0.76 0.89 -13.44
CA HIS A 18 0.21 1.84 -14.41
C HIS A 18 -0.59 3.00 -13.79
N ILE A 19 -0.20 3.44 -12.60
CA ILE A 19 -0.85 4.54 -11.88
C ILE A 19 -0.57 5.88 -12.57
N LYS A 20 -1.64 6.68 -12.73
CA LYS A 20 -1.57 8.07 -13.23
C LYS A 20 -2.04 9.12 -12.24
N TRP A 21 -2.72 8.68 -11.18
CA TRP A 21 -3.24 9.53 -10.12
C TRP A 21 -2.81 8.95 -8.78
N ALA A 22 -2.06 9.72 -8.01
CA ALA A 22 -1.44 9.29 -6.77
C ALA A 22 -1.85 10.16 -5.58
N ILE A 23 -2.19 9.53 -4.46
CA ILE A 23 -2.41 10.20 -3.18
C ILE A 23 -1.32 9.73 -2.20
N ILE A 24 -0.57 10.66 -1.64
CA ILE A 24 0.58 10.37 -0.78
C ILE A 24 0.28 10.83 0.64
N PHE A 25 -0.06 9.88 1.51
CA PHE A 25 -0.21 10.12 2.95
C PHE A 25 1.15 9.98 3.63
N ASN A 26 1.68 11.10 4.13
CA ASN A 26 3.02 11.16 4.70
C ASN A 26 3.11 12.09 5.93
N CYS A 27 4.25 12.12 6.59
CA CYS A 27 4.56 13.10 7.64
C CYS A 27 5.93 13.76 7.40
N TRP A 28 6.31 13.91 6.14
CA TRP A 28 7.63 14.39 5.73
C TRP A 28 7.71 15.91 5.74
N ASN A 29 8.94 16.44 5.65
CA ASN A 29 9.17 17.87 5.46
C ASN A 29 8.80 18.32 4.04
N MET A 30 8.71 19.63 3.84
CA MET A 30 8.32 20.20 2.54
C MET A 30 9.28 19.82 1.41
N ASN A 31 10.59 19.79 1.69
CA ASN A 31 11.61 19.51 0.66
C ASN A 31 11.42 18.12 0.05
N THR A 32 11.21 17.08 0.89
CA THR A 32 10.94 15.71 0.42
C THR A 32 9.63 15.64 -0.37
N GLN A 33 8.61 16.41 0.02
CA GLN A 33 7.33 16.44 -0.70
C GLN A 33 7.49 17.08 -2.09
N VAL A 34 8.26 18.16 -2.20
CA VAL A 34 8.60 18.80 -3.48
C VAL A 34 9.38 17.84 -4.36
N GLU A 35 10.43 17.21 -3.83
CA GLU A 35 11.27 16.24 -4.55
C GLU A 35 10.44 15.07 -5.10
N LEU A 36 9.56 14.47 -4.30
CA LEU A 36 8.66 13.42 -4.79
C LEU A 36 7.71 13.94 -5.88
N THR A 37 7.20 15.16 -5.72
CA THR A 37 6.30 15.77 -6.72
C THR A 37 7.00 15.92 -8.06
N GLU A 38 8.23 16.44 -8.06
CA GLU A 38 9.05 16.57 -9.27
C GLU A 38 9.28 15.22 -9.95
N ILE A 39 9.66 14.19 -9.16
CA ILE A 39 9.89 12.83 -9.67
C ILE A 39 8.63 12.23 -10.31
N LEU A 40 7.46 12.33 -9.65
CA LEU A 40 6.21 11.74 -10.14
C LEU A 40 5.64 12.52 -11.34
N MET A 41 5.70 13.85 -11.31
CA MET A 41 5.24 14.69 -12.44
C MET A 41 6.09 14.50 -13.68
N ALA A 42 7.41 14.35 -13.54
CA ALA A 42 8.31 14.02 -14.66
C ALA A 42 7.93 12.70 -15.35
N ASN A 43 7.17 11.83 -14.67
CA ASN A 43 6.67 10.55 -15.17
C ASN A 43 5.16 10.59 -15.51
N ASN A 44 4.59 11.79 -15.72
CA ASN A 44 3.19 12.00 -16.09
C ASN A 44 2.18 11.46 -15.06
N MET A 45 2.47 11.60 -13.76
CA MET A 45 1.53 11.28 -12.69
C MET A 45 1.03 12.56 -12.01
N TYR A 46 -0.29 12.65 -11.82
CA TYR A 46 -0.91 13.65 -10.96
C TYR A 46 -0.79 13.21 -9.51
N VAL A 47 -0.26 14.09 -8.64
CA VAL A 47 0.00 13.76 -7.24
C VAL A 47 -0.72 14.72 -6.29
N GLN A 48 -1.33 14.17 -5.24
CA GLN A 48 -1.85 14.92 -4.12
C GLN A 48 -1.15 14.46 -2.83
N LEU A 49 -0.55 15.41 -2.10
CA LEU A 49 0.15 15.13 -0.85
C LEU A 49 -0.71 15.51 0.36
N TRP A 50 -0.80 14.60 1.33
CA TRP A 50 -1.52 14.81 2.57
C TRP A 50 -0.61 14.57 3.76
N ASN A 51 -0.42 15.61 4.57
CA ASN A 51 0.35 15.49 5.81
C ASN A 51 -0.53 14.87 6.91
N ILE A 52 -0.30 13.60 7.23
CA ILE A 52 -1.03 12.81 8.22
C ILE A 52 -1.13 13.51 9.58
N ASN A 53 -0.07 14.19 10.01
CA ASN A 53 -0.04 14.85 11.31
C ASN A 53 -0.94 16.10 11.36
N ARG A 54 -1.22 16.71 10.21
CA ARG A 54 -2.06 17.92 10.08
C ARG A 54 -3.50 17.64 9.61
N LEU A 55 -3.79 16.39 9.21
CA LEU A 55 -5.14 15.99 8.81
C LEU A 55 -6.14 16.19 9.94
N LYS A 56 -7.17 16.99 9.67
CA LYS A 56 -8.39 17.05 10.48
C LYS A 56 -9.32 15.95 9.96
N LEU A 57 -9.40 14.84 10.68
CA LEU A 57 -10.20 13.65 10.34
C LEU A 57 -11.72 13.88 10.34
N GLU A 58 -12.16 15.11 10.63
CA GLU A 58 -13.54 15.56 10.58
C GLU A 58 -14.06 15.74 9.14
N VAL A 59 -13.15 15.82 8.16
CA VAL A 59 -13.53 15.84 6.74
C VAL A 59 -13.73 14.41 6.29
N ASN A 60 -14.98 14.07 5.96
CA ASN A 60 -15.32 12.83 5.27
C ASN A 60 -14.33 12.61 4.13
N ILE A 61 -13.66 11.44 4.12
CA ILE A 61 -12.96 10.92 2.93
C ILE A 61 -14.02 10.45 1.90
N ASN A 62 -15.25 11.00 1.97
CA ASN A 62 -16.34 10.75 1.04
C ASN A 62 -15.93 11.30 -0.31
N GLY A 63 -15.51 10.39 -1.17
CA GLY A 63 -16.49 9.87 -2.13
C GLY A 63 -16.84 10.77 -3.31
N HIS A 64 -16.37 12.02 -3.36
CA HIS A 64 -16.63 12.88 -4.52
C HIS A 64 -15.84 12.47 -5.78
N TYR A 65 -14.95 11.48 -5.66
CA TYR A 65 -14.31 10.82 -6.79
C TYR A 65 -15.04 9.54 -7.26
N VAL A 66 -16.22 9.21 -6.70
CA VAL A 66 -16.90 7.89 -6.82
C VAL A 66 -17.95 7.84 -7.94
N THR A 67 -18.13 8.89 -8.73
CA THR A 67 -19.06 8.89 -9.87
C THR A 67 -18.37 8.47 -11.15
N HIS A 68 -18.56 7.19 -11.53
CA HIS A 68 -18.39 6.56 -12.85
C HIS A 68 -17.18 7.01 -13.73
N ASN A 69 -16.25 6.08 -13.98
CA ASN A 69 -14.96 6.20 -14.72
C ASN A 69 -13.75 6.74 -13.94
N SER A 70 -13.71 6.56 -12.62
CA SER A 70 -12.56 6.96 -11.80
C SER A 70 -11.28 6.24 -12.26
N PRO A 71 -10.15 6.95 -12.46
CA PRO A 71 -8.86 6.32 -12.76
C PRO A 71 -8.47 5.38 -11.60
N HIS A 72 -7.72 4.32 -11.88
CA HIS A 72 -7.08 3.51 -10.84
C HIS A 72 -6.10 4.41 -10.07
N ILE A 73 -6.35 4.60 -8.77
CA ILE A 73 -5.60 5.56 -7.93
C ILE A 73 -4.55 4.81 -7.12
N GLY A 74 -3.30 5.25 -7.19
CA GLY A 74 -2.23 4.79 -6.31
C GLY A 74 -2.27 5.55 -4.99
N ILE A 75 -2.19 4.83 -3.88
CA ILE A 75 -2.13 5.43 -2.55
C ILE A 75 -0.84 4.99 -1.89
N PHE A 76 0.06 5.93 -1.62
CA PHE A 76 1.19 5.68 -0.75
C PHE A 76 0.80 6.05 0.68
N PHE A 77 1.14 5.19 1.63
CA PHE A 77 0.89 5.42 3.04
C PHE A 77 2.14 5.16 3.88
N ASP A 78 2.65 6.20 4.53
CA ASP A 78 3.70 6.09 5.53
C ASP A 78 3.13 5.59 6.87
N PHE A 79 3.41 4.32 7.18
CA PHE A 79 2.93 3.63 8.39
C PHE A 79 3.58 4.14 9.68
N ASN A 80 4.69 4.86 9.56
CA ASN A 80 5.50 5.32 10.70
C ASN A 80 5.00 6.67 11.24
N CYS A 81 4.03 7.30 10.59
CA CYS A 81 3.45 8.55 11.04
C CYS A 81 2.57 8.39 12.29
N ALA A 82 2.73 9.31 13.25
CA ALA A 82 2.10 9.22 14.58
C ALA A 82 0.56 9.15 14.57
N LYS A 83 -0.10 9.79 13.59
CA LYS A 83 -1.57 9.71 13.42
C LYS A 83 -2.00 8.68 12.38
N GLY A 84 -1.08 7.84 11.88
CA GLY A 84 -1.34 6.87 10.82
C GLY A 84 -2.45 5.88 11.16
N ASP A 85 -2.41 5.32 12.37
CA ASP A 85 -3.43 4.40 12.88
C ASP A 85 -4.86 4.97 12.80
N LYS A 86 -5.02 6.28 13.08
CA LYS A 86 -6.33 6.93 13.03
C LYS A 86 -6.84 7.08 11.59
N VAL A 87 -5.94 7.40 10.65
CA VAL A 87 -6.27 7.50 9.23
C VAL A 87 -6.66 6.12 8.69
N LEU A 88 -5.86 5.08 8.94
CA LEU A 88 -6.16 3.71 8.49
C LEU A 88 -7.45 3.16 9.10
N ASN A 89 -7.73 3.45 10.37
CA ASN A 89 -9.00 3.07 10.99
C ASN A 89 -10.19 3.74 10.28
N LYS A 90 -10.08 5.02 9.93
CA LYS A 90 -11.13 5.72 9.17
C LYS A 90 -11.27 5.15 7.76
N THR A 91 -10.16 4.90 7.07
CA THR A 91 -10.12 4.23 5.75
C THR A 91 -10.83 2.88 5.77
N SER A 92 -10.61 2.07 6.81
CA SER A 92 -11.29 0.80 7.04
C SER A 92 -12.79 0.99 7.32
N GLN A 93 -13.18 1.96 8.14
CA GLN A 93 -14.59 2.27 8.41
C GLN A 93 -15.34 2.69 7.15
N GLU A 94 -14.69 3.48 6.29
CA GLU A 94 -15.22 3.93 5.00
C GLU A 94 -15.07 2.88 3.87
N LYS A 95 -14.55 1.69 4.18
CA LYS A 95 -14.39 0.55 3.24
C LYS A 95 -13.58 0.91 1.98
N LEU A 96 -12.49 1.66 2.13
CA LEU A 96 -11.66 2.12 1.00
C LEU A 96 -10.60 1.11 0.55
N PHE A 97 -10.42 -0.02 1.25
CA PHE A 97 -9.57 -1.11 0.78
C PHE A 97 -10.31 -1.97 -0.25
N THR A 98 -10.25 -1.54 -1.52
CA THR A 98 -10.94 -2.14 -2.69
C THR A 98 -9.99 -2.20 -3.88
N ASP A 99 -10.40 -2.83 -4.98
CA ASP A 99 -9.65 -2.91 -6.24
C ASP A 99 -9.40 -1.56 -6.93
N ARG A 100 -10.20 -0.54 -6.60
CA ARG A 100 -10.09 0.82 -7.16
C ARG A 100 -8.81 1.55 -6.75
N PHE A 101 -8.24 1.16 -5.60
CA PHE A 101 -7.08 1.80 -5.01
C PHE A 101 -5.94 0.81 -4.90
N HIS A 102 -4.79 1.16 -5.47
CA HIS A 102 -3.55 0.43 -5.26
C HIS A 102 -2.84 0.99 -4.03
N TRP A 103 -2.91 0.30 -2.88
CA TRP A 103 -2.27 0.75 -1.65
C TRP A 103 -0.84 0.25 -1.56
N LEU A 104 0.13 1.17 -1.44
CA LEU A 104 1.50 0.88 -1.08
C LEU A 104 1.75 1.41 0.35
N ILE A 105 1.75 0.51 1.32
CA ILE A 105 1.93 0.82 2.74
C ILE A 105 3.38 0.56 3.13
N TYR A 106 4.12 1.62 3.43
CA TYR A 106 5.53 1.56 3.77
C TYR A 106 5.74 1.60 5.28
N ASP A 107 6.48 0.62 5.83
CA ASP A 107 6.94 0.61 7.22
C ASP A 107 8.48 0.57 7.32
N ASP A 108 9.07 1.69 7.70
CA ASP A 108 10.51 1.83 7.91
C ASP A 108 11.04 0.98 9.07
N ASN A 109 10.21 0.68 10.07
CA ASN A 109 10.58 -0.06 11.27
C ASN A 109 10.50 -1.58 11.08
N SER A 110 10.00 -2.04 9.92
CA SER A 110 9.76 -3.46 9.64
C SER A 110 8.92 -4.16 10.73
N ASN A 111 7.96 -3.46 11.34
CA ASN A 111 7.16 -3.97 12.45
C ASN A 111 5.93 -4.75 11.94
N VAL A 112 6.21 -5.89 11.31
CA VAL A 112 5.21 -6.82 10.77
C VAL A 112 4.17 -7.21 11.81
N THR A 113 4.56 -7.37 13.08
CA THR A 113 3.64 -7.72 14.17
C THR A 113 2.61 -6.63 14.43
N LYS A 114 3.04 -5.35 14.51
CA LYS A 114 2.12 -4.21 14.65
C LYS A 114 1.19 -4.12 13.44
N PHE A 115 1.72 -4.25 12.23
CA PHE A 115 0.92 -4.24 11.01
C PHE A 115 -0.17 -5.33 11.03
N ARG A 116 0.20 -6.58 11.33
CA ARG A 116 -0.74 -7.71 11.41
C ARG A 116 -1.83 -7.49 12.47
N GLN A 117 -1.47 -6.97 13.64
CA GLN A 117 -2.44 -6.71 14.71
C GLN A 117 -3.48 -5.67 14.30
N GLN A 118 -3.08 -4.63 13.56
CA GLN A 118 -3.99 -3.59 13.08
C GLN A 118 -4.86 -4.09 11.92
N PHE A 119 -4.26 -4.66 10.88
CA PHE A 119 -4.97 -5.08 9.67
C PHE A 119 -5.88 -6.30 9.87
N LYS A 120 -5.70 -7.07 10.95
CA LYS A 120 -6.54 -8.23 11.28
C LYS A 120 -8.03 -7.90 11.34
N HIS A 121 -8.37 -6.66 11.70
CA HIS A 121 -9.75 -6.21 11.91
C HIS A 121 -10.22 -5.20 10.86
N TYR A 122 -9.46 -5.01 9.78
CA TYR A 122 -9.80 -4.02 8.77
C TYR A 122 -10.76 -4.58 7.72
N ASN A 123 -11.71 -3.72 7.32
CA ASN A 123 -12.65 -4.03 6.25
C ASN A 123 -11.92 -3.93 4.92
N MET A 124 -11.42 -5.07 4.44
CA MET A 124 -10.87 -5.22 3.10
C MET A 124 -11.87 -5.98 2.24
N ALA A 125 -12.07 -5.51 1.01
CA ALA A 125 -12.77 -6.27 0.00
C ALA A 125 -11.93 -7.50 -0.43
N VAL A 126 -12.58 -8.51 -1.01
CA VAL A 126 -11.91 -9.74 -1.49
C VAL A 126 -10.85 -9.42 -2.55
N ASP A 127 -11.12 -8.40 -3.35
CA ASP A 127 -10.29 -7.88 -4.44
C ASP A 127 -9.41 -6.69 -4.03
N ALA A 128 -9.28 -6.40 -2.73
CA ALA A 128 -8.46 -5.29 -2.24
C ALA A 128 -7.01 -5.38 -2.74
N ASP A 129 -6.48 -4.29 -3.29
CA ASP A 129 -5.11 -4.21 -3.78
C ASP A 129 -4.23 -3.48 -2.76
N VAL A 130 -3.57 -4.25 -1.89
CA VAL A 130 -2.77 -3.73 -0.78
C VAL A 130 -1.43 -4.42 -0.71
N ASN A 131 -0.38 -3.64 -0.95
CA ASN A 131 1.01 -4.04 -0.79
C ASN A 131 1.57 -3.46 0.51
N TYR A 132 2.15 -4.32 1.33
CA TYR A 132 2.93 -3.92 2.49
C TYR A 132 4.41 -4.06 2.19
N VAL A 133 5.18 -2.98 2.38
CA VAL A 133 6.60 -2.91 2.02
C VAL A 133 7.43 -2.37 3.16
N PHE A 134 8.60 -2.97 3.38
CA PHE A 134 9.53 -2.60 4.45
C PHE A 134 10.98 -2.94 4.05
N PRO A 135 11.99 -2.28 4.63
CA PRO A 135 13.38 -2.54 4.27
C PRO A 135 13.83 -3.95 4.69
N ASN A 136 14.59 -4.60 3.81
CA ASN A 136 15.28 -5.85 4.11
C ASN A 136 16.50 -5.57 4.98
N GLN A 137 16.36 -5.77 6.29
CA GLN A 137 17.42 -5.45 7.25
C GLN A 137 18.72 -6.24 7.02
N ALA A 138 18.66 -7.42 6.41
CA ALA A 138 19.84 -8.24 6.13
C ALA A 138 20.76 -7.64 5.04
N LEU A 139 20.22 -6.78 4.16
CA LEU A 139 20.91 -6.19 3.01
C LEU A 139 21.14 -4.68 3.13
N LEU A 140 20.83 -4.08 4.29
CA LEU A 140 21.12 -2.67 4.59
C LEU A 140 22.62 -2.32 4.63
N ASN A 141 23.50 -3.30 4.44
CA ASN A 141 24.95 -3.15 4.50
C ASN A 141 25.57 -2.54 3.22
N SER A 142 24.79 -2.32 2.15
CA SER A 142 25.30 -1.66 0.94
C SER A 142 25.06 -0.15 1.00
N VAL A 143 26.14 0.63 0.93
CA VAL A 143 26.13 2.11 1.00
C VAL A 143 25.31 2.76 -0.12
N HIS A 144 25.04 2.03 -1.20
CA HIS A 144 24.45 2.57 -2.43
C HIS A 144 23.07 2.02 -2.78
N ASN A 145 22.73 0.83 -2.27
CA ASN A 145 21.53 0.09 -2.66
C ASN A 145 20.76 -0.37 -1.42
N PHE A 146 19.46 -0.08 -1.39
CA PHE A 146 18.54 -0.49 -0.34
C PHE A 146 17.61 -1.56 -0.89
N SER A 147 17.50 -2.68 -0.19
CA SER A 147 16.55 -3.74 -0.52
C SER A 147 15.25 -3.56 0.25
N TYR A 148 14.13 -3.78 -0.43
CA TYR A 148 12.77 -3.72 0.11
C TYR A 148 12.05 -5.03 -0.16
N LEU A 149 11.40 -5.57 0.88
CA LEU A 149 10.54 -6.74 0.76
C LEU A 149 9.09 -6.28 0.64
N LEU A 150 8.40 -6.77 -0.38
CA LEU A 150 7.03 -6.43 -0.68
C LEU A 150 6.13 -7.66 -0.52
N TYR A 151 5.00 -7.46 0.15
CA TYR A 151 4.03 -8.51 0.48
C TYR A 151 2.65 -8.12 -0.02
N ASP A 152 1.95 -9.04 -0.67
CA ASP A 152 0.52 -8.93 -0.95
C ASP A 152 -0.27 -9.16 0.34
N VAL A 153 -1.13 -8.21 0.69
CA VAL A 153 -1.94 -8.23 1.90
C VAL A 153 -3.41 -8.33 1.52
N TYR A 154 -4.07 -9.37 2.00
CA TYR A 154 -5.47 -9.61 1.65
C TYR A 154 -6.22 -10.28 2.80
N ASN A 155 -7.54 -10.17 2.76
CA ASN A 155 -8.44 -11.09 3.43
C ASN A 155 -9.59 -11.39 2.47
N ASN A 156 -10.20 -12.57 2.58
CA ASN A 156 -11.31 -12.95 1.71
C ASN A 156 -12.64 -12.32 2.18
N GLY A 157 -12.60 -11.02 2.48
CA GLY A 157 -13.73 -10.27 3.01
C GLY A 157 -13.90 -10.45 4.52
N TYR A 158 -13.45 -9.46 5.29
CA TYR A 158 -13.57 -9.46 6.76
C TYR A 158 -15.03 -9.68 7.24
N ASN A 159 -15.99 -8.99 6.59
CA ASN A 159 -17.41 -9.11 6.90
C ASN A 159 -18.00 -10.51 6.60
N LEU A 160 -17.27 -11.34 5.85
CA LEU A 160 -17.63 -12.72 5.49
C LEU A 160 -16.87 -13.75 6.37
N GLY A 161 -16.17 -13.27 7.40
CA GLY A 161 -15.37 -14.10 8.30
C GLY A 161 -13.96 -14.39 7.79
N GLY A 162 -13.54 -13.78 6.67
CA GLY A 162 -12.20 -13.90 6.12
C GLY A 162 -11.12 -13.41 7.09
N LYS A 163 -9.95 -14.02 7.02
CA LYS A 163 -8.81 -13.72 7.90
C LYS A 163 -7.70 -13.02 7.12
N LEU A 164 -6.97 -12.14 7.81
CA LEU A 164 -5.80 -11.49 7.24
C LEU A 164 -4.74 -12.52 6.85
N ASN A 165 -4.35 -12.50 5.59
CA ASN A 165 -3.20 -13.17 5.03
C ASN A 165 -2.20 -12.15 4.47
N MET A 166 -0.93 -12.56 4.46
CA MET A 166 0.16 -11.80 3.86
C MET A 166 1.06 -12.81 3.17
N THR A 167 1.24 -12.66 1.86
CA THR A 167 2.09 -13.54 1.06
C THR A 167 3.27 -12.74 0.52
N PRO A 168 4.52 -13.22 0.66
CA PRO A 168 5.67 -12.56 0.04
C PRO A 168 5.48 -12.44 -1.47
N ASP A 169 5.68 -11.26 -2.04
CA ASP A 169 5.55 -11.04 -3.50
C ASP A 169 6.93 -10.99 -4.15
N LYS A 170 7.72 -9.96 -3.83
CA LYS A 170 9.01 -9.71 -4.46
C LYS A 170 9.96 -8.92 -3.56
N GLU A 171 11.24 -9.01 -3.90
CA GLU A 171 12.30 -8.16 -3.37
C GLU A 171 12.73 -7.16 -4.43
N ILE A 172 12.77 -5.88 -4.06
CA ILE A 172 13.15 -4.77 -4.93
C ILE A 172 14.41 -4.14 -4.39
N ILE A 173 15.43 -3.95 -5.25
CA ILE A 173 16.63 -3.19 -4.92
C ILE A 173 16.49 -1.80 -5.50
N CYS A 174 16.66 -0.79 -4.66
CA CYS A 174 16.62 0.61 -5.03
C CYS A 174 17.95 1.30 -4.76
N SER A 175 18.45 1.96 -5.80
CA SER A 175 19.53 2.93 -5.71
C SER A 175 18.96 4.36 -5.64
N ARG A 176 19.85 5.35 -5.55
CA ARG A 176 19.46 6.76 -5.70
C ARG A 176 18.90 7.12 -7.09
N LYS A 177 19.15 6.30 -8.12
CA LYS A 177 18.72 6.59 -9.50
C LYS A 177 17.49 5.81 -9.94
N GLN A 178 17.41 4.54 -9.56
CA GLN A 178 16.38 3.63 -10.04
C GLN A 178 16.18 2.46 -9.07
N CYS A 179 15.04 1.81 -9.19
CA CYS A 179 14.76 0.52 -8.57
C CYS A 179 14.64 -0.58 -9.62
N GLU A 180 15.01 -1.79 -9.23
CA GLU A 180 14.93 -2.98 -10.06
C GLU A 180 14.43 -4.18 -9.23
N LEU A 181 13.70 -5.07 -9.89
CA LEU A 181 13.32 -6.34 -9.31
C LEU A 181 14.58 -7.19 -9.09
N LYS A 182 14.78 -7.66 -7.87
CA LYS A 182 15.85 -8.60 -7.55
C LYS A 182 15.40 -10.03 -7.74
N GLU A 183 14.31 -10.41 -7.08
CA GLU A 183 13.74 -11.76 -7.15
C GLU A 183 12.26 -11.75 -6.74
N TYR A 184 11.50 -12.72 -7.26
CA TYR A 184 10.16 -13.02 -6.76
C TYR A 184 10.29 -13.95 -5.53
N LEU A 185 9.56 -13.63 -4.47
CA LEU A 185 9.63 -14.34 -3.19
C LEU A 185 8.61 -15.49 -3.12
N SER A 186 7.72 -15.59 -4.11
CA SER A 186 6.74 -16.66 -4.24
C SER A 186 6.25 -16.80 -5.68
N THR A 187 5.39 -17.79 -5.93
CA THR A 187 4.71 -18.01 -7.22
C THR A 187 3.53 -17.06 -7.46
N LEU A 188 3.35 -16.00 -6.65
CA LEU A 188 2.29 -15.01 -6.88
C LEU A 188 2.37 -14.42 -8.29
N HIS A 189 3.59 -14.12 -8.76
CA HIS A 189 3.86 -13.56 -10.08
C HIS A 189 3.50 -14.47 -11.27
N GLU A 190 3.39 -15.78 -11.04
CA GLU A 190 3.01 -16.76 -12.07
C GLU A 190 1.50 -16.81 -12.30
N LYS A 191 0.72 -16.17 -11.43
CA LYS A 191 -0.75 -16.26 -11.43
C LYS A 191 -1.39 -14.94 -11.79
N SER A 192 -2.65 -15.00 -12.21
CA SER A 192 -3.44 -13.78 -12.35
C SER A 192 -3.68 -13.10 -11.00
N LYS A 193 -3.87 -11.77 -10.99
CA LYS A 193 -3.88 -10.90 -9.80
C LYS A 193 -4.72 -11.43 -8.62
N TYR A 194 -5.83 -12.12 -8.89
CA TYR A 194 -6.75 -12.63 -7.87
C TYR A 194 -6.87 -14.15 -7.81
N GLU A 195 -6.06 -14.87 -8.58
CA GLU A 195 -6.09 -16.35 -8.62
C GLU A 195 -5.77 -16.97 -7.26
N ASN A 196 -4.86 -16.33 -6.53
CA ASN A 196 -4.49 -16.70 -5.16
C ASN A 196 -5.65 -16.56 -4.16
N ARG A 197 -6.74 -15.90 -4.58
CA ARG A 197 -7.93 -15.60 -3.78
C ARG A 197 -9.18 -16.31 -4.29
N TRP A 198 -9.07 -17.16 -5.34
CA TRP A 198 -10.19 -17.95 -5.85
C TRP A 198 -10.70 -18.97 -4.83
N TYR A 199 -9.81 -19.51 -4.01
CA TYR A 199 -10.17 -20.44 -2.94
C TYR A 199 -10.46 -19.66 -1.65
N LEU A 200 -11.75 -19.44 -1.39
CA LEU A 200 -12.28 -18.74 -0.21
C LEU A 200 -12.31 -19.65 1.04
N GLY A 201 -11.22 -20.39 1.30
CA GLY A 201 -11.17 -21.46 2.30
C GLY A 201 -11.31 -20.99 3.76
N ASP A 202 -11.17 -19.70 4.00
CA ASP A 202 -11.33 -19.03 5.30
C ASP A 202 -12.70 -18.35 5.46
N MET A 203 -13.55 -18.31 4.43
CA MET A 203 -14.89 -17.73 4.54
C MET A 203 -15.84 -18.64 5.32
N LYS A 204 -16.70 -18.02 6.14
CA LYS A 204 -17.76 -18.72 6.88
C LYS A 204 -19.12 -18.20 6.42
N MET A 205 -19.76 -18.94 5.52
CA MET A 205 -21.15 -18.67 5.15
C MET A 205 -22.10 -19.14 6.25
N ARG A 206 -22.95 -18.22 6.72
CA ARG A 206 -24.08 -18.54 7.61
C ARG A 206 -25.36 -18.48 6.78
N VAL A 207 -25.95 -19.64 6.54
CA VAL A 207 -27.25 -19.73 5.87
C VAL A 207 -28.32 -19.80 6.94
N SER A 208 -29.30 -18.91 6.88
CA SER A 208 -30.54 -19.04 7.65
C SER A 208 -31.64 -19.46 6.69
N THR A 209 -32.29 -20.59 6.99
CA THR A 209 -33.45 -21.08 6.23
C THR A 209 -34.72 -20.59 6.92
N VAL A 210 -35.70 -20.16 6.12
CA VAL A 210 -37.04 -19.76 6.59
C VAL A 210 -37.95 -20.98 6.63
#